data_AF-A0A0P4V3E5-F1
#
_entry.id   AF-A0A0P4V3E5-F1
#
_cell.length_a   1.000
_cell.length_b   1.000
_cell.length_c   1.000
_cell.angle_alpha   90.00
_cell.angle_beta   90.00
_cell.angle_gamma   90.00
#
_symmetry.space_group_name_H-M   'P 1'
#
loop_
_entity.id
_entity.type
_entity.pdbx_description
1 polymer ?
#
loop_
_entity_poly.entity_id
_entity_poly.type
_entity_poly.pdbx_seq_one_letter_code
_entity_poly.pdbx_strand_id
1 'polypeptide(L)'
;MLAVTLTIPHESAIATDTLQAIAQNPTSTARSKPARIIFFHIDGLHYQAPERLKMTNYQSLVKQGTSVEEAYILIPWHQTENGYCSLSLTSPPNPTTMAGSIFLDPWWEERYIQQTFYPRQLTPHIANSIAYSSLNPGFNFTKLEYSTDESSVRFALDLLRQHDIRFMRLVLQDTGSASQDVADGRLKNEPWAENIWANGSPYIKAAQNADRLLGEFVAELKRMGKWDDTLLVLLTDGQASTGWHPIQNEESWRIPLAFVGTGVAQGRTIPYAESIDIVPTVLNLMGMQPLNTDGGSGRVLEEIKANNPASAQPPRRLLELNRQIKEHLRLKSQMQLLADRYPLIDTSLMQAENRLERPGANFYNLERMDQWREAGTLDNMLRVNREAIAFLRERLALSGAPKS
;
A
#
# COMPACT_ATOMS: atom_id res chain seq x y z
N MET A 1 -83.12 13.26 -19.68
CA MET A 1 -82.78 11.89 -19.24
C MET A 1 -81.75 11.98 -18.13
N LEU A 2 -82.14 11.50 -16.95
CA LEU A 2 -81.36 11.10 -15.77
C LEU A 2 -80.32 12.07 -15.18
N ALA A 3 -80.78 12.76 -14.13
CA ALA A 3 -79.98 13.13 -12.96
C ALA A 3 -79.93 11.92 -11.99
N VAL A 4 -78.79 11.68 -11.34
CA VAL A 4 -78.70 10.91 -10.07
C VAL A 4 -77.65 11.55 -9.16
N THR A 5 -77.98 11.51 -7.89
CA THR A 5 -77.55 12.35 -6.76
C THR A 5 -76.69 11.54 -5.78
N LEU A 6 -75.79 12.24 -5.07
CA LEU A 6 -75.13 11.98 -3.76
C LEU A 6 -75.23 10.59 -3.09
N THR A 7 -74.13 10.13 -2.48
CA THR A 7 -73.99 10.12 -1.00
C THR A 7 -72.58 9.79 -0.50
N ILE A 8 -72.14 10.54 0.52
CA ILE A 8 -70.98 10.31 1.38
C ILE A 8 -71.49 9.60 2.65
N PRO A 9 -70.75 8.65 3.24
CA PRO A 9 -70.98 8.25 4.63
C PRO A 9 -69.96 8.89 5.59
N HIS A 10 -70.48 9.43 6.70
CA HIS A 10 -69.73 9.86 7.89
C HIS A 10 -69.97 8.88 9.06
N GLU A 11 -68.92 8.69 9.88
CA GLU A 11 -68.90 8.27 11.30
C GLU A 11 -69.38 6.83 11.65
N SER A 12 -68.82 6.08 12.61
CA SER A 12 -68.03 6.38 13.81
C SER A 12 -67.41 5.06 14.35
N ALA A 13 -66.33 5.13 15.13
CA ALA A 13 -66.18 4.50 16.45
C ALA A 13 -64.70 4.44 16.88
N ILE A 14 -64.45 4.99 18.06
CA ILE A 14 -63.21 4.96 18.82
C ILE A 14 -63.03 3.57 19.42
N ALA A 15 -61.84 2.99 19.27
CA ALA A 15 -61.34 1.92 20.13
C ALA A 15 -59.91 2.26 20.55
N THR A 16 -59.78 2.72 21.79
CA THR A 16 -58.54 2.69 22.56
C THR A 16 -58.19 1.24 22.86
N ASP A 17 -57.07 0.75 22.36
CA ASP A 17 -56.39 -0.37 22.99
C ASP A 17 -54.87 -0.18 22.96
N THR A 18 -54.33 -0.29 24.17
CA THR A 18 -52.91 -0.17 24.49
C THR A 18 -52.30 -1.55 24.32
N LEU A 19 -51.38 -1.74 23.38
CA LEU A 19 -50.47 -2.89 23.43
C LEU A 19 -49.03 -2.49 23.15
N GLN A 20 -48.22 -2.79 24.15
CA GLN A 20 -46.78 -2.64 24.24
C GLN A 20 -46.04 -3.42 23.14
N ALA A 21 -44.93 -2.82 22.71
CA ALA A 21 -43.68 -3.46 22.34
C ALA A 21 -43.73 -4.72 21.46
N ILE A 22 -43.35 -4.53 20.19
CA ILE A 22 -42.27 -5.37 19.64
C ILE A 22 -41.27 -4.42 19.00
N ALA A 23 -40.27 -4.01 19.79
CA ALA A 23 -39.00 -3.56 19.25
C ALA A 23 -38.38 -4.76 18.53
N GLN A 24 -38.66 -4.92 17.24
CA GLN A 24 -37.86 -5.77 16.40
C GLN A 24 -36.50 -5.09 16.29
N ASN A 25 -35.54 -5.54 17.10
CA ASN A 25 -34.15 -5.38 16.77
C ASN A 25 -33.98 -5.81 15.31
N PRO A 26 -33.51 -4.92 14.40
CA PRO A 26 -33.10 -5.40 13.10
C PRO A 26 -31.97 -6.37 13.38
N THR A 27 -32.28 -7.65 13.22
CA THR A 27 -31.28 -8.71 13.15
C THR A 27 -30.38 -8.29 12.00
N SER A 28 -29.19 -7.79 12.36
CA SER A 28 -28.11 -7.53 11.44
C SER A 28 -27.84 -8.84 10.70
N THR A 29 -28.41 -8.97 9.51
CA THR A 29 -27.93 -9.95 8.55
C THR A 29 -26.52 -9.51 8.24
N ALA A 30 -25.54 -10.14 8.90
CA ALA A 30 -24.14 -9.83 8.71
C ALA A 30 -23.85 -9.82 7.21
N ARG A 31 -23.45 -8.66 6.67
CA ARG A 31 -23.16 -8.55 5.24
C ARG A 31 -22.04 -9.53 4.90
N SER A 32 -22.20 -10.27 3.80
CA SER A 32 -21.17 -11.21 3.33
C SER A 32 -19.97 -10.51 2.67
N LYS A 33 -20.10 -9.21 2.35
CA LYS A 33 -19.06 -8.39 1.73
C LYS A 33 -18.98 -6.99 2.32
N PRO A 34 -17.80 -6.34 2.32
CA PRO A 34 -17.66 -4.96 2.75
C PRO A 34 -18.48 -3.99 1.90
N ALA A 35 -19.01 -2.95 2.54
CA ALA A 35 -19.62 -1.82 1.85
C ALA A 35 -18.70 -0.60 1.73
N ARG A 36 -17.60 -0.58 2.49
CA ARG A 36 -16.62 0.48 2.47
C ARG A 36 -15.22 -0.08 2.58
N ILE A 37 -14.29 0.54 1.88
CA ILE A 37 -12.87 0.26 2.02
C ILE A 37 -12.18 1.52 2.52
N ILE A 38 -11.30 1.35 3.50
CA ILE A 38 -10.43 2.42 3.97
C ILE A 38 -9.00 1.89 3.97
N PHE A 39 -8.16 2.50 3.16
CA PHE A 39 -6.72 2.36 3.25
C PHE A 39 -6.23 3.40 4.24
N PHE A 40 -5.89 2.94 5.45
CA PHE A 40 -5.33 3.76 6.51
C PHE A 40 -3.81 3.56 6.49
N HIS A 41 -3.13 4.50 5.84
CA HIS A 41 -1.72 4.45 5.51
C HIS A 41 -0.94 5.31 6.51
N ILE A 42 -0.02 4.70 7.26
CA ILE A 42 0.92 5.42 8.15
C ILE A 42 2.27 5.43 7.44
N ASP A 43 2.64 6.54 6.80
CA ASP A 43 3.89 6.64 6.03
C ASP A 43 5.10 6.40 6.94
N GLY A 44 6.09 5.64 6.46
CA GLY A 44 7.33 5.40 7.17
C GLY A 44 7.17 4.55 8.43
N LEU A 45 6.11 3.76 8.58
CA LEU A 45 5.95 2.92 9.77
C LEU A 45 6.81 1.65 9.67
N HIS A 46 7.87 1.58 10.46
CA HIS A 46 8.72 0.38 10.55
C HIS A 46 7.92 -0.87 10.95
N TYR A 47 8.20 -2.02 10.35
CA TYR A 47 7.47 -3.28 10.61
C TYR A 47 7.47 -3.72 12.09
N GLN A 48 8.50 -3.36 12.86
CA GLN A 48 8.59 -3.63 14.29
C GLN A 48 7.91 -2.55 15.17
N ALA A 49 7.54 -1.40 14.63
CA ALA A 49 7.00 -0.29 15.41
C ALA A 49 5.73 -0.65 16.18
N PRO A 50 4.75 -1.40 15.60
CA PRO A 50 3.56 -1.78 16.33
C PRO A 50 3.83 -2.48 17.66
N GLU A 51 4.76 -3.45 17.66
CA GLU A 51 5.14 -4.20 18.85
C GLU A 51 6.07 -3.39 19.75
N ARG A 52 7.17 -2.85 19.19
CA ARG A 52 8.25 -2.19 19.93
C ARG A 52 7.80 -0.92 20.65
N LEU A 53 6.89 -0.15 20.02
CA LEU A 53 6.34 1.08 20.58
C LEU A 53 5.03 0.86 21.35
N LYS A 54 4.57 -0.40 21.45
CA LYS A 54 3.32 -0.77 22.12
C LYS A 54 2.13 0.02 21.57
N MET A 55 2.01 0.08 20.24
CA MET A 55 0.89 0.71 19.54
C MET A 55 -0.39 -0.08 19.81
N THR A 56 -1.11 0.27 20.88
CA THR A 56 -2.20 -0.54 21.44
C THR A 56 -3.43 -0.55 20.53
N ASN A 57 -3.71 0.53 19.81
CA ASN A 57 -4.83 0.59 18.89
C ASN A 57 -4.58 -0.33 17.68
N TYR A 58 -3.40 -0.23 17.08
CA TYR A 58 -2.95 -1.12 16.02
C TYR A 58 -3.01 -2.59 16.47
N GLN A 59 -2.40 -2.92 17.61
CA GLN A 59 -2.36 -4.29 18.13
C GLN A 59 -3.75 -4.85 18.48
N SER A 60 -4.68 -3.99 18.91
CA SER A 60 -6.07 -4.38 19.16
C SER A 60 -6.83 -4.67 17.86
N LEU A 61 -6.55 -3.91 16.80
CA LEU A 61 -7.19 -4.08 15.50
C LEU A 61 -6.72 -5.34 14.78
N VAL A 62 -5.43 -5.66 14.81
CA VAL A 62 -4.94 -6.89 14.15
C VAL A 62 -5.54 -8.15 14.77
N LYS A 63 -5.89 -8.14 16.06
CA LYS A 63 -6.61 -9.25 16.71
C LYS A 63 -8.05 -9.43 16.18
N GLN A 64 -8.65 -8.37 15.65
CA GLN A 64 -9.97 -8.37 15.04
C GLN A 64 -9.93 -8.71 13.54
N GLY A 65 -8.75 -9.00 12.98
CA GLY A 65 -8.58 -9.27 11.57
C GLY A 65 -7.44 -10.25 11.29
N THR A 66 -6.86 -10.13 10.10
CA THR A 66 -5.72 -10.93 9.66
C THR A 66 -4.49 -10.04 9.46
N SER A 67 -3.40 -10.33 10.15
CA SER A 67 -2.09 -9.69 9.95
C SER A 67 -1.19 -10.53 9.04
N VAL A 68 -0.13 -9.90 8.55
CA VAL A 68 0.91 -10.56 7.75
C VAL A 68 2.24 -10.51 8.51
N GLU A 69 2.88 -11.66 8.68
CA GLU A 69 4.18 -11.77 9.37
C GLU A 69 5.32 -11.12 8.58
N GLU A 70 5.34 -11.37 7.27
CA GLU A 70 6.26 -10.76 6.32
C GLU A 70 5.50 -10.13 5.16
N ALA A 71 5.31 -8.82 5.19
CA ALA A 71 4.78 -8.07 4.05
C ALA A 71 5.88 -7.24 3.40
N TYR A 72 5.94 -7.28 2.07
CA TYR A 72 6.94 -6.54 1.29
C TYR A 72 6.29 -5.62 0.25
N ILE A 73 6.87 -4.44 0.11
CA ILE A 73 6.57 -3.47 -0.94
C ILE A 73 7.63 -3.55 -2.04
N LEU A 74 7.35 -2.97 -3.20
CA LEU A 74 8.41 -2.64 -4.14
C LEU A 74 9.38 -1.67 -3.46
N ILE A 75 10.66 -1.70 -3.81
CA ILE A 75 11.65 -0.83 -3.17
C ILE A 75 11.25 0.66 -3.25
N PRO A 76 11.21 1.40 -2.13
CA PRO A 76 10.95 2.82 -2.15
C PRO A 76 12.08 3.56 -2.85
N TRP A 77 11.72 4.41 -3.81
CA TRP A 77 12.67 5.17 -4.60
C TRP A 77 12.04 6.46 -5.11
N HIS A 78 12.69 7.60 -4.90
CA HIS A 78 12.16 8.92 -5.30
C HIS A 78 12.91 9.46 -6.51
N GLN A 79 12.83 8.74 -7.64
CA GLN A 79 13.38 9.24 -8.89
C GLN A 79 12.46 10.30 -9.50
N THR A 80 13.03 11.46 -9.84
CA THR A 80 12.39 12.52 -10.63
C THR A 80 12.97 12.62 -12.05
N GLU A 81 13.82 11.66 -12.43
CA GLU A 81 14.46 11.57 -13.74
C GLU A 81 13.90 10.41 -14.55
N ASN A 82 14.04 10.50 -15.89
CA ASN A 82 13.72 9.43 -16.84
C ASN A 82 12.24 9.00 -16.80
N GLY A 83 11.85 8.02 -17.63
CA GLY A 83 10.45 7.65 -17.92
C GLY A 83 9.55 7.30 -16.72
N TYR A 84 10.06 7.30 -15.49
CA TYR A 84 9.25 7.17 -14.28
C TYR A 84 8.26 8.33 -14.07
N CYS A 85 8.63 9.57 -14.42
CA CYS A 85 7.74 10.73 -14.24
C CYS A 85 6.42 10.61 -15.04
N SER A 86 6.44 9.88 -16.17
CA SER A 86 5.21 9.51 -16.87
C SER A 86 4.36 8.49 -16.12
N LEU A 87 4.97 7.58 -15.34
CA LEU A 87 4.26 6.56 -14.57
C LEU A 87 3.71 7.08 -13.25
N SER A 88 4.43 7.98 -12.57
CA SER A 88 4.04 8.50 -11.24
C SER A 88 4.91 9.69 -10.83
N LEU A 89 4.39 10.49 -9.89
CA LEU A 89 5.10 11.57 -9.20
C LEU A 89 5.46 11.23 -7.74
N THR A 90 5.09 10.04 -7.27
CA THR A 90 5.40 9.52 -5.92
C THR A 90 6.25 8.25 -6.02
N SER A 91 6.82 7.78 -4.92
CA SER A 91 7.67 6.58 -4.91
C SER A 91 6.92 5.31 -5.38
N PRO A 92 7.61 4.34 -6.03
CA PRO A 92 7.01 3.14 -6.61
C PRO A 92 6.00 2.36 -5.77
N PRO A 93 6.18 2.17 -4.45
CA PRO A 93 5.21 1.43 -3.64
C PRO A 93 3.78 1.96 -3.79
N ASN A 94 3.63 3.28 -3.90
CA ASN A 94 2.34 3.95 -3.90
C ASN A 94 1.48 3.58 -5.14
N PRO A 95 1.92 3.85 -6.40
CA PRO A 95 1.17 3.47 -7.58
C PRO A 95 1.07 1.95 -7.74
N THR A 96 2.13 1.17 -7.47
CA THR A 96 2.06 -0.29 -7.66
C THR A 96 1.08 -0.95 -6.70
N THR A 97 0.98 -0.46 -5.45
CA THR A 97 -0.04 -0.93 -4.50
C THR A 97 -1.43 -0.59 -4.99
N MET A 98 -1.67 0.65 -5.43
CA MET A 98 -2.99 1.13 -5.87
C MET A 98 -3.46 0.50 -7.18
N ALA A 99 -2.53 0.11 -8.06
CA ALA A 99 -2.81 -0.63 -9.29
C ALA A 99 -2.94 -2.15 -9.04
N GLY A 100 -2.31 -2.67 -7.98
CA GLY A 100 -2.18 -4.10 -7.77
C GLY A 100 -1.27 -4.80 -8.77
N SER A 101 -0.36 -4.05 -9.41
CA SER A 101 0.60 -4.53 -10.41
C SER A 101 1.88 -3.70 -10.35
N ILE A 102 3.01 -4.30 -10.73
CA ILE A 102 4.28 -3.57 -10.95
C ILE A 102 4.42 -2.99 -12.36
N PHE A 103 3.57 -3.41 -13.29
CA PHE A 103 3.59 -2.89 -14.65
C PHE A 103 2.61 -1.74 -14.75
N LEU A 104 3.16 -0.54 -14.63
CA LEU A 104 2.41 0.69 -14.68
C LEU A 104 2.29 1.21 -16.11
N ASP A 105 1.12 1.75 -16.43
CA ASP A 105 0.91 2.66 -17.54
C ASP A 105 1.13 4.11 -17.08
N PRO A 106 1.21 5.09 -18.01
CA PRO A 106 1.30 6.49 -17.61
C PRO A 106 0.15 6.89 -16.68
N TRP A 107 0.41 7.68 -15.63
CA TRP A 107 -0.55 7.88 -14.52
C TRP A 107 -1.88 8.52 -14.92
N TRP A 108 -1.95 9.16 -16.10
CA TRP A 108 -3.19 9.72 -16.66
C TRP A 108 -4.05 8.68 -17.40
N GLU A 109 -3.49 7.52 -17.75
CA GLU A 109 -4.16 6.37 -18.38
C GLU A 109 -4.31 5.18 -17.42
N GLU A 110 -3.48 5.12 -16.38
CA GLU A 110 -3.45 4.05 -15.40
C GLU A 110 -4.81 3.87 -14.69
N ARG A 111 -5.09 2.61 -14.37
CA ARG A 111 -6.27 2.18 -13.61
C ARG A 111 -5.83 1.75 -12.22
N TYR A 112 -6.18 2.58 -11.26
CA TYR A 112 -6.06 2.38 -9.82
C TYR A 112 -7.41 2.01 -9.18
N ILE A 113 -7.37 1.39 -8.00
CA ILE A 113 -8.55 0.84 -7.31
C ILE A 113 -9.73 1.83 -7.17
N GLN A 114 -9.48 3.12 -6.93
CA GLN A 114 -10.53 4.13 -6.79
C GLN A 114 -11.39 4.29 -8.04
N GLN A 115 -10.82 4.07 -9.23
CA GLN A 115 -11.55 4.17 -10.51
C GLN A 115 -12.58 3.04 -10.68
N THR A 116 -12.51 1.99 -9.88
CA THR A 116 -13.53 0.93 -9.82
C THR A 116 -14.88 1.46 -9.28
N PHE A 117 -14.84 2.54 -8.47
CA PHE A 117 -16.01 3.10 -7.80
C PHE A 117 -16.45 4.44 -8.42
N TYR A 118 -15.49 5.17 -8.99
CA TYR A 118 -15.71 6.46 -9.64
C TYR A 118 -16.49 6.34 -10.95
N PRO A 119 -17.34 7.33 -11.32
CA PRO A 119 -17.77 8.49 -10.53
C PRO A 119 -19.01 8.21 -9.66
N ARG A 120 -19.56 7.00 -9.73
CA ARG A 120 -20.89 6.67 -9.16
C ARG A 120 -20.88 6.60 -7.63
N GLN A 121 -19.74 6.29 -7.04
CA GLN A 121 -19.58 6.19 -5.59
C GLN A 121 -18.40 7.06 -5.15
N LEU A 122 -18.51 7.63 -3.96
CA LEU A 122 -17.61 8.68 -3.51
C LEU A 122 -16.27 8.14 -3.04
N THR A 123 -15.19 8.73 -3.55
CA THR A 123 -13.80 8.34 -3.26
C THR A 123 -12.94 9.53 -2.77
N PRO A 124 -12.53 9.57 -1.50
CA PRO A 124 -11.57 10.57 -0.99
C PRO A 124 -10.11 10.10 -1.00
N HIS A 125 -9.21 11.04 -1.32
CA HIS A 125 -7.77 10.94 -1.14
C HIS A 125 -7.27 12.06 -0.25
N ILE A 126 -6.71 11.70 0.89
CA ILE A 126 -6.32 12.63 1.95
C ILE A 126 -4.90 12.32 2.37
N ALA A 127 -4.02 13.30 2.25
CA ALA A 127 -2.66 13.23 2.75
C ALA A 127 -2.20 14.62 3.18
N ASN A 128 -1.36 14.68 4.21
CA ASN A 128 -0.65 15.89 4.60
C ASN A 128 0.64 16.13 3.76
N SER A 129 0.59 15.79 2.48
CA SER A 129 1.67 15.95 1.51
C SER A 129 1.12 16.14 0.11
N ILE A 130 1.88 16.84 -0.74
CA ILE A 130 1.54 17.07 -2.15
C ILE A 130 2.10 15.99 -3.10
N ALA A 131 2.92 15.06 -2.58
CA ALA A 131 3.67 14.10 -3.40
C ALA A 131 2.77 13.12 -4.18
N TYR A 132 1.52 12.93 -3.76
CA TYR A 132 0.63 11.88 -4.28
C TYR A 132 -0.29 12.33 -5.42
N SER A 133 -0.05 13.49 -6.02
CA SER A 133 -0.97 14.11 -7.00
C SER A 133 -1.22 13.25 -8.25
N SER A 134 -0.23 12.47 -8.70
CA SER A 134 -0.37 11.52 -9.81
C SER A 134 -1.38 10.40 -9.55
N LEU A 135 -1.76 10.13 -8.29
CA LEU A 135 -2.79 9.15 -7.93
C LEU A 135 -4.21 9.74 -7.91
N ASN A 136 -4.36 11.06 -8.10
CA ASN A 136 -5.66 11.73 -8.00
C ASN A 136 -6.73 11.30 -9.03
N PRO A 137 -6.40 10.83 -10.25
CA PRO A 137 -7.42 10.34 -11.17
C PRO A 137 -8.35 9.33 -10.49
N GLY A 138 -9.67 9.57 -10.56
CA GLY A 138 -10.69 8.73 -9.93
C GLY A 138 -11.00 9.01 -8.45
N PHE A 139 -10.51 10.12 -7.88
CA PHE A 139 -10.97 10.62 -6.59
C PHE A 139 -11.98 11.77 -6.74
N ASN A 140 -13.09 11.71 -5.99
CA ASN A 140 -14.08 12.79 -5.90
C ASN A 140 -13.63 13.93 -4.98
N PHE A 141 -12.88 13.60 -3.93
CA PHE A 141 -12.37 14.56 -2.96
C PHE A 141 -10.86 14.38 -2.80
N THR A 142 -10.10 15.46 -2.91
CA THR A 142 -8.65 15.44 -2.70
C THR A 142 -8.26 16.52 -1.71
N LYS A 143 -7.57 16.12 -0.64
CA LYS A 143 -6.86 17.04 0.26
C LYS A 143 -5.39 16.60 0.29
N LEU A 144 -4.57 17.24 -0.55
CA LEU A 144 -3.12 17.03 -0.65
C LEU A 144 -2.43 18.37 -0.39
N GLU A 145 -2.05 18.61 0.86
CA GLU A 145 -1.44 19.86 1.30
C GLU A 145 -0.55 19.61 2.50
N TYR A 146 0.43 20.48 2.77
CA TYR A 146 1.21 20.38 3.99
C TYR A 146 0.35 20.73 5.21
N SER A 147 0.05 19.72 6.05
CA SER A 147 -0.73 19.87 7.29
C SER A 147 -0.30 18.83 8.33
N THR A 148 -1.01 18.69 9.45
CA THR A 148 -0.73 17.63 10.44
C THR A 148 -1.57 16.38 10.18
N ASP A 149 -1.15 15.25 10.75
CA ASP A 149 -1.93 14.00 10.73
C ASP A 149 -3.33 14.20 11.36
N GLU A 150 -3.46 14.97 12.43
CA GLU A 150 -4.76 15.29 13.07
C GLU A 150 -5.71 16.00 12.09
N SER A 151 -5.18 16.91 11.27
CA SER A 151 -5.98 17.64 10.28
C SER A 151 -6.52 16.68 9.22
N SER A 152 -5.68 15.77 8.74
CA SER A 152 -6.06 14.73 7.78
C SER A 152 -7.13 13.79 8.34
N VAL A 153 -6.97 13.31 9.57
CA VAL A 153 -7.97 12.44 10.24
C VAL A 153 -9.29 13.16 10.47
N ARG A 154 -9.25 14.42 10.94
CA ARG A 154 -10.46 15.22 11.15
C ARG A 154 -11.25 15.40 9.86
N PHE A 155 -10.57 15.78 8.78
CA PHE A 155 -11.19 15.96 7.47
C PHE A 155 -11.78 14.64 6.93
N ALA A 156 -11.07 13.52 7.11
CA ALA A 156 -11.58 12.20 6.74
C ALA A 156 -12.88 11.85 7.48
N LEU A 157 -12.92 12.09 8.80
CA LEU A 157 -14.10 11.86 9.63
C LEU A 157 -15.26 12.78 9.23
N ASP A 158 -14.99 14.04 8.91
CA ASP A 158 -16.02 14.98 8.44
C ASP A 158 -16.67 14.52 7.13
N LEU A 159 -15.87 14.01 6.18
CA LEU A 159 -16.41 13.41 4.95
C LEU A 159 -17.24 12.15 5.24
N LEU A 160 -16.79 11.29 6.17
CA LEU A 160 -17.52 10.07 6.53
C LEU A 160 -18.86 10.35 7.23
N ARG A 161 -18.97 11.48 7.96
CA ARG A 161 -20.24 11.94 8.56
C ARG A 161 -21.22 12.45 7.52
N GLN A 162 -20.72 13.19 6.52
CA GLN A 162 -21.56 13.89 5.54
C GLN A 162 -21.93 13.03 4.33
N HIS A 163 -21.15 11.98 4.06
CA HIS A 163 -21.25 11.22 2.83
C HIS A 163 -21.21 9.70 3.07
N ASP A 164 -21.79 8.96 2.12
CA ASP A 164 -21.55 7.52 2.01
C ASP A 164 -20.31 7.26 1.15
N ILE A 165 -19.16 7.28 1.81
CA ILE A 165 -17.86 7.03 1.18
C ILE A 165 -17.70 5.54 0.90
N ARG A 166 -17.32 5.19 -0.35
CA ARG A 166 -17.11 3.81 -0.78
C ARG A 166 -15.66 3.35 -0.64
N PHE A 167 -14.72 4.18 -1.04
CA PHE A 167 -13.29 3.91 -0.93
C PHE A 167 -12.59 5.17 -0.44
N MET A 168 -11.72 5.06 0.56
CA MET A 168 -10.94 6.16 1.08
C MET A 168 -9.47 5.76 1.15
N ARG A 169 -8.59 6.64 0.67
CA ARG A 169 -7.16 6.60 0.97
C ARG A 169 -6.83 7.74 1.93
N LEU A 170 -6.44 7.39 3.15
CA LEU A 170 -6.01 8.33 4.18
C LEU A 170 -4.55 8.04 4.52
N VAL A 171 -3.67 9.00 4.27
CA VAL A 171 -2.22 8.91 4.50
C VAL A 171 -1.80 9.88 5.60
N LEU A 172 -1.10 9.35 6.59
CA LEU A 172 -0.48 10.09 7.69
C LEU A 172 1.03 10.20 7.44
N GLN A 173 1.55 11.41 7.24
CA GLN A 173 2.94 11.68 6.82
C GLN A 173 3.90 11.95 7.96
N ASP A 174 3.42 12.27 9.17
CA ASP A 174 4.30 12.80 10.22
C ASP A 174 5.36 11.77 10.65
N THR A 175 5.03 10.47 10.58
CA THR A 175 5.97 9.38 10.87
C THR A 175 7.08 9.28 9.83
N GLY A 176 6.76 9.34 8.53
CA GLY A 176 7.74 9.37 7.44
C GLY A 176 8.63 10.62 7.47
N SER A 177 8.06 11.78 7.78
CA SER A 177 8.82 13.04 7.93
C SER A 177 9.79 12.99 9.12
N ALA A 178 9.31 12.53 10.28
CA ALA A 178 10.16 12.35 11.46
C ALA A 178 11.27 11.31 11.24
N SER A 179 11.00 10.30 10.43
CA SER A 179 11.98 9.31 10.01
C SER A 179 13.06 9.89 9.10
N GLN A 180 12.70 10.78 8.17
CA GLN A 180 13.67 11.50 7.35
C GLN A 180 14.56 12.40 8.22
N ASP A 181 13.97 13.08 9.21
CA ASP A 181 14.74 13.82 10.21
C ASP A 181 15.76 12.92 10.91
N VAL A 182 15.38 11.68 11.29
CA VAL A 182 16.30 10.67 11.85
C VAL A 182 17.49 10.38 10.93
N ALA A 183 17.24 10.18 9.65
CA ALA A 183 18.30 9.93 8.67
C ALA A 183 19.26 11.13 8.55
N ASP A 184 18.72 12.35 8.53
CA ASP A 184 19.49 13.59 8.42
C ASP A 184 20.07 14.05 9.77
N GLY A 185 19.76 13.36 10.86
CA GLY A 185 20.13 13.77 12.22
C GLY A 185 21.63 13.99 12.42
N ARG A 186 22.47 13.22 11.71
CA ARG A 186 23.93 13.38 11.78
C ARG A 186 24.37 14.74 11.22
N LEU A 187 23.72 15.25 10.18
CA LEU A 187 23.97 16.57 9.62
C LEU A 187 23.58 17.69 10.59
N LYS A 188 22.67 17.39 11.51
CA LYS A 188 22.16 18.31 12.54
C LYS A 188 22.83 18.11 13.92
N ASN A 189 23.80 17.19 14.04
CA ASN A 189 24.44 16.79 15.30
C ASN A 189 23.45 16.30 16.37
N GLU A 190 22.39 15.62 15.96
CA GLU A 190 21.36 15.11 16.87
C GLU A 190 21.78 13.78 17.51
N PRO A 191 21.51 13.56 18.82
CA PRO A 191 21.93 12.35 19.53
C PRO A 191 21.19 11.08 19.11
N TRP A 192 20.06 11.23 18.40
CA TRP A 192 19.24 10.14 17.88
C TRP A 192 19.52 9.82 16.41
N ALA A 193 20.50 10.48 15.79
CA ALA A 193 20.85 10.31 14.39
C ALA A 193 20.99 8.84 13.97
N GLU A 194 20.43 8.50 12.81
CA GLU A 194 20.51 7.17 12.20
C GLU A 194 19.97 6.03 13.09
N ASN A 195 19.08 6.34 14.04
CA ASN A 195 18.43 5.35 14.89
C ASN A 195 17.03 5.81 15.31
N ILE A 196 16.00 5.29 14.63
CA ILE A 196 14.59 5.64 14.91
C ILE A 196 14.14 5.21 16.32
N TRP A 197 14.91 4.34 16.97
CA TRP A 197 14.63 3.83 18.31
C TRP A 197 15.40 4.56 19.42
N ALA A 198 16.30 5.46 19.07
CA ALA A 198 17.09 6.19 20.04
C ALA A 198 16.19 7.03 20.96
N ASN A 199 16.62 7.19 22.21
CA ASN A 199 15.91 8.03 23.16
C ASN A 199 15.83 9.47 22.61
N GLY A 200 14.64 10.06 22.65
CA GLY A 200 14.39 11.39 22.11
C GLY A 200 14.18 11.45 20.59
N SER A 201 14.25 10.32 19.87
CA SER A 201 13.97 10.29 18.43
C SER A 201 12.56 10.84 18.12
N PRO A 202 12.42 11.75 17.15
CA PRO A 202 11.11 12.30 16.77
C PRO A 202 10.18 11.22 16.20
N TYR A 203 10.75 10.15 15.62
CA TYR A 203 10.01 9.01 15.07
C TYR A 203 9.09 8.35 16.09
N ILE A 204 9.56 8.14 17.33
CA ILE A 204 8.78 7.47 18.39
C ILE A 204 7.49 8.23 18.67
N LYS A 205 7.58 9.56 18.79
CA LYS A 205 6.43 10.43 19.06
C LYS A 205 5.45 10.42 17.89
N ALA A 206 5.95 10.53 16.66
CA ALA A 206 5.12 10.51 15.47
C ALA A 206 4.36 9.19 15.31
N ALA A 207 5.04 8.05 15.47
CA ALA A 207 4.41 6.73 15.37
C ALA A 207 3.37 6.49 16.48
N GLN A 208 3.63 6.93 17.72
CA GLN A 208 2.66 6.87 18.81
C GLN A 208 1.44 7.77 18.55
N ASN A 209 1.65 8.93 17.95
CA ASN A 209 0.56 9.82 17.55
C ASN A 209 -0.32 9.19 16.47
N ALA A 210 0.30 8.57 15.46
CA ALA A 210 -0.42 7.83 14.42
C ALA A 210 -1.26 6.68 15.01
N ASP A 211 -0.76 5.95 16.02
CA ASP A 211 -1.55 4.93 16.72
C ASP A 211 -2.76 5.51 17.46
N ARG A 212 -2.57 6.62 18.18
CA ARG A 212 -3.67 7.34 18.85
C ARG A 212 -4.75 7.75 17.84
N LEU A 213 -4.33 8.34 16.72
CA LEU A 213 -5.20 8.79 15.65
C LEU A 213 -5.95 7.64 14.97
N LEU A 214 -5.30 6.49 14.78
CA LEU A 214 -5.96 5.27 14.32
C LEU A 214 -7.07 4.84 15.29
N GLY A 215 -6.81 4.88 16.59
CA GLY A 215 -7.80 4.59 17.63
C GLY A 215 -9.01 5.53 17.57
N GLU A 216 -8.76 6.84 17.48
CA GLU A 216 -9.82 7.86 17.34
C GLU A 216 -10.64 7.68 16.07
N PHE A 217 -9.98 7.43 14.95
CA PHE A 217 -10.65 7.20 13.66
C PHE A 217 -11.60 6.00 13.72
N VAL A 218 -11.14 4.87 14.27
CA VAL A 218 -11.98 3.68 14.40
C VAL A 218 -13.10 3.87 15.43
N ALA A 219 -12.83 4.55 16.55
CA ALA A 219 -13.87 4.85 17.55
C ALA A 219 -15.01 5.69 16.94
N GLU A 220 -14.67 6.67 16.13
CA GLU A 220 -15.65 7.50 15.43
C GLU A 220 -16.40 6.72 14.34
N LEU A 221 -15.74 5.84 13.58
CA LEU A 221 -16.42 4.92 12.67
C LEU A 221 -17.46 4.05 13.37
N LYS A 222 -17.13 3.54 14.56
CA LYS A 222 -18.06 2.76 15.40
C LYS A 222 -19.24 3.63 15.86
N ARG A 223 -18.96 4.86 16.33
CA ARG A 223 -20.01 5.82 16.75
C ARG A 223 -20.96 6.19 15.61
N MET A 224 -20.46 6.26 14.38
CA MET A 224 -21.27 6.49 13.18
C MET A 224 -22.03 5.25 12.67
N GLY A 225 -21.84 4.08 13.28
CA GLY A 225 -22.42 2.82 12.80
C GLY A 225 -21.83 2.36 11.45
N LYS A 226 -20.64 2.84 11.08
CA LYS A 226 -19.97 2.57 9.81
C LYS A 226 -18.87 1.51 9.93
N TRP A 227 -18.56 1.04 11.13
CA TRP A 227 -17.49 0.07 11.35
C TRP A 227 -17.82 -1.33 10.80
N ASP A 228 -19.03 -1.82 11.07
CA ASP A 228 -19.40 -3.23 10.80
C ASP A 228 -19.42 -3.62 9.32
N ASP A 229 -19.51 -2.63 8.42
CA ASP A 229 -19.46 -2.80 6.97
C ASP A 229 -18.19 -2.25 6.30
N THR A 230 -17.18 -1.90 7.11
CA THR A 230 -15.90 -1.39 6.63
C THR A 230 -14.83 -2.50 6.59
N LEU A 231 -14.13 -2.58 5.46
CA LEU A 231 -12.81 -3.21 5.36
C LEU A 231 -11.74 -2.14 5.55
N LEU A 232 -11.03 -2.21 6.67
CA LEU A 232 -9.86 -1.40 6.96
C LEU A 232 -8.60 -2.16 6.55
N VAL A 233 -7.78 -1.55 5.71
CA VAL A 233 -6.43 -2.03 5.37
C VAL A 233 -5.42 -1.10 6.03
N LEU A 234 -4.61 -1.66 6.94
CA LEU A 234 -3.50 -0.97 7.60
C LEU A 234 -2.23 -1.25 6.80
N LEU A 235 -1.60 -0.21 6.27
CA LEU A 235 -0.42 -0.31 5.39
C LEU A 235 0.53 0.88 5.53
N THR A 236 1.69 0.79 4.86
CA THR A 236 2.74 1.81 4.80
C THR A 236 3.59 1.62 3.54
N ASP A 237 4.50 2.54 3.27
CA ASP A 237 5.37 2.62 2.09
C ASP A 237 6.89 2.57 2.40
N GLY A 238 7.25 2.12 3.61
CA GLY A 238 8.58 1.57 3.90
C GLY A 238 9.45 2.41 4.84
N GLN A 239 10.32 1.74 5.60
CA GLN A 239 11.11 2.37 6.67
C GLN A 239 12.31 1.52 7.10
N ALA A 240 13.50 2.12 7.28
CA ALA A 240 14.65 1.50 7.91
C ALA A 240 14.82 1.92 9.38
N SER A 241 15.45 1.07 10.20
CA SER A 241 15.85 1.45 11.56
C SER A 241 16.80 2.66 11.62
N THR A 242 17.53 2.91 10.53
CA THR A 242 18.44 4.06 10.37
C THR A 242 17.77 5.36 9.96
N GLY A 243 16.44 5.38 9.83
CA GLY A 243 15.72 6.52 9.26
C GLY A 243 15.57 6.40 7.74
N TRP A 244 14.51 7.05 7.25
CA TRP A 244 14.01 7.00 5.88
C TRP A 244 13.91 5.57 5.33
N HIS A 245 14.02 5.39 4.01
CA HIS A 245 13.92 4.09 3.35
C HIS A 245 15.05 3.86 2.32
N PRO A 246 16.32 3.80 2.76
CA PRO A 246 17.46 3.58 1.86
C PRO A 246 17.41 2.21 1.15
N ILE A 247 17.58 2.23 -0.18
CA ILE A 247 17.53 1.05 -1.07
C ILE A 247 18.31 -0.17 -0.56
N GLN A 248 19.47 0.05 0.04
CA GLN A 248 20.38 -1.03 0.42
C GLN A 248 19.95 -1.78 1.69
N ASN A 249 19.05 -1.20 2.49
CA ASN A 249 18.54 -1.79 3.71
C ASN A 249 17.26 -2.59 3.41
N GLU A 250 17.20 -3.87 3.81
CA GLU A 250 15.99 -4.70 3.57
C GLU A 250 14.80 -4.28 4.43
N GLU A 251 15.05 -3.64 5.56
CA GLU A 251 13.99 -3.09 6.42
C GLU A 251 13.17 -2.05 5.67
N SER A 252 13.78 -1.28 4.78
CA SER A 252 13.14 -0.21 4.01
C SER A 252 11.96 -0.66 3.15
N TRP A 253 11.87 -1.95 2.83
CA TRP A 253 10.81 -2.50 2.00
C TRP A 253 10.07 -3.67 2.67
N ARG A 254 10.28 -3.87 3.98
CA ARG A 254 9.44 -4.72 4.84
C ARG A 254 8.46 -3.83 5.63
N ILE A 255 7.19 -4.19 5.61
CA ILE A 255 6.12 -3.37 6.18
C ILE A 255 5.26 -4.15 7.17
N PRO A 256 4.63 -3.50 8.16
CA PRO A 256 3.46 -4.05 8.82
C PRO A 256 2.25 -3.96 7.86
N LEU A 257 1.47 -5.04 7.77
CA LEU A 257 0.26 -5.11 6.94
C LEU A 257 -0.83 -5.88 7.70
N ALA A 258 -2.04 -5.34 7.69
CA ALA A 258 -3.21 -6.05 8.23
C ALA A 258 -4.50 -5.67 7.51
N PHE A 259 -5.42 -6.63 7.48
CA PHE A 259 -6.78 -6.48 6.97
C PHE A 259 -7.75 -6.70 8.13
N VAL A 260 -8.70 -5.79 8.34
CA VAL A 260 -9.64 -5.84 9.46
C VAL A 260 -11.04 -5.50 8.96
N GLY A 261 -12.03 -6.34 9.25
CA GLY A 261 -13.43 -6.07 8.91
C GLY A 261 -14.16 -7.23 8.24
N THR A 262 -15.28 -6.92 7.58
CA THR A 262 -16.18 -7.89 6.97
C THR A 262 -15.48 -8.82 5.98
N GLY A 263 -15.69 -10.14 6.11
CA GLY A 263 -15.14 -11.15 5.19
C GLY A 263 -13.69 -11.56 5.49
N VAL A 264 -13.03 -10.92 6.44
CA VAL A 264 -11.65 -11.24 6.87
C VAL A 264 -11.68 -12.15 8.10
N ALA A 265 -10.78 -13.14 8.16
CA ALA A 265 -10.60 -13.99 9.31
C ALA A 265 -10.08 -13.18 10.51
N GLN A 266 -10.58 -13.46 11.70
CA GLN A 266 -10.18 -12.77 12.93
C GLN A 266 -9.06 -13.52 13.66
N GLY A 267 -8.15 -12.77 14.30
CA GLY A 267 -7.07 -13.32 15.11
C GLY A 267 -6.07 -14.19 14.33
N ARG A 268 -5.96 -13.98 13.01
CA ARG A 268 -5.13 -14.79 12.13
C ARG A 268 -3.85 -14.04 11.76
N THR A 269 -2.75 -14.78 11.62
CA THR A 269 -1.54 -14.29 10.97
C THR A 269 -1.26 -15.18 9.77
N ILE A 270 -1.03 -14.59 8.60
CA ILE A 270 -0.55 -15.30 7.42
C ILE A 270 0.96 -15.07 7.25
N PRO A 271 1.71 -16.04 6.71
CA PRO A 271 3.17 -15.97 6.75
C PRO A 271 3.73 -14.86 5.83
N TYR A 272 3.06 -14.54 4.72
CA TYR A 272 3.65 -13.66 3.72
C TYR A 272 2.63 -13.03 2.76
N ALA A 273 2.86 -11.78 2.38
CA ALA A 273 2.13 -11.08 1.33
C ALA A 273 2.99 -10.00 0.66
N GLU A 274 2.59 -9.56 -0.54
CA GLU A 274 3.22 -8.47 -1.25
C GLU A 274 2.21 -7.33 -1.45
N SER A 275 2.68 -6.08 -1.47
CA SER A 275 1.78 -4.92 -1.58
C SER A 275 0.88 -4.94 -2.83
N ILE A 276 1.35 -5.52 -3.93
CA ILE A 276 0.55 -5.73 -5.15
C ILE A 276 -0.61 -6.71 -4.95
N ASP A 277 -0.59 -7.54 -3.91
CA ASP A 277 -1.66 -8.48 -3.58
C ASP A 277 -2.86 -7.77 -2.92
N ILE A 278 -2.69 -6.55 -2.40
CA ILE A 278 -3.72 -5.83 -1.63
C ILE A 278 -4.95 -5.55 -2.50
N VAL A 279 -4.78 -4.95 -3.67
CA VAL A 279 -5.91 -4.55 -4.53
C VAL A 279 -6.69 -5.75 -5.08
N PRO A 280 -6.05 -6.80 -5.67
CA PRO A 280 -6.75 -8.01 -6.07
C PRO A 280 -7.54 -8.64 -4.92
N THR A 281 -6.96 -8.67 -3.71
CA THR A 281 -7.60 -9.22 -2.52
C THR A 281 -8.82 -8.41 -2.08
N VAL A 282 -8.68 -7.09 -2.00
CA VAL A 282 -9.75 -6.16 -1.62
C VAL A 282 -10.92 -6.25 -2.59
N LEU A 283 -10.66 -6.23 -3.91
CA LEU A 283 -11.71 -6.35 -4.92
C LEU A 283 -12.41 -7.72 -4.86
N ASN A 284 -11.64 -8.78 -4.63
CA ASN A 284 -12.19 -10.11 -4.48
C ASN A 284 -13.10 -10.24 -3.24
N LEU A 285 -12.73 -9.65 -2.08
CA LEU A 285 -13.59 -9.58 -0.89
C LEU A 285 -14.92 -8.84 -1.16
N MET A 286 -14.93 -7.92 -2.13
CA MET A 286 -16.14 -7.22 -2.56
C MET A 286 -16.97 -7.97 -3.60
N GLY A 287 -16.50 -9.14 -4.05
CA GLY A 287 -17.09 -9.88 -5.17
C GLY A 287 -16.93 -9.15 -6.51
N MET A 288 -15.85 -8.40 -6.67
CA MET A 288 -15.51 -7.67 -7.90
C MET A 288 -14.37 -8.39 -8.64
N GLN A 289 -14.30 -8.16 -9.95
CA GLN A 289 -13.19 -8.67 -10.76
C GLN A 289 -11.89 -7.91 -10.41
N PRO A 290 -10.72 -8.56 -10.55
CA PRO A 290 -9.43 -7.87 -10.43
C PRO A 290 -9.34 -6.70 -11.41
N LEU A 291 -8.67 -5.63 -10.98
CA LEU A 291 -8.47 -4.43 -11.79
C LEU A 291 -7.51 -4.68 -12.96
N ASN A 292 -6.37 -5.30 -12.62
CA ASN A 292 -5.32 -5.70 -13.53
C ASN A 292 -5.15 -7.22 -13.44
N THR A 293 -4.95 -7.85 -14.59
CA THR A 293 -4.67 -9.29 -14.74
C THR A 293 -3.47 -9.53 -15.65
N ASP A 294 -2.59 -8.54 -15.75
CA ASP A 294 -1.37 -8.64 -16.52
C ASP A 294 -0.33 -9.51 -15.80
N GLY A 295 0.79 -9.80 -16.47
CA GLY A 295 1.83 -10.63 -15.90
C GLY A 295 2.59 -10.01 -14.71
N GLY A 296 2.30 -8.74 -14.35
CA GLY A 296 2.88 -8.02 -13.21
C GLY A 296 1.95 -7.97 -11.99
N SER A 297 0.73 -8.49 -12.12
CA SER A 297 -0.33 -8.37 -11.11
C SER A 297 -0.08 -9.25 -9.89
N GLY A 298 -0.50 -8.75 -8.72
CA GLY A 298 -0.52 -9.49 -7.47
C GLY A 298 -1.57 -10.61 -7.47
N ARG A 299 -1.48 -11.49 -6.47
CA ARG A 299 -2.46 -12.57 -6.26
C ARG A 299 -3.56 -12.14 -5.31
N VAL A 300 -4.67 -12.88 -5.33
CA VAL A 300 -5.65 -12.82 -4.24
C VAL A 300 -5.09 -13.59 -3.04
N LEU A 301 -5.04 -12.94 -1.87
CA LEU A 301 -4.71 -13.57 -0.59
C LEU A 301 -5.93 -14.35 -0.08
N GLU A 302 -6.26 -15.47 -0.71
CA GLU A 302 -7.40 -16.30 -0.33
C GLU A 302 -7.37 -16.66 1.16
N GLU A 303 -6.19 -16.85 1.73
CA GLU A 303 -5.93 -17.17 3.13
C GLU A 303 -6.40 -16.12 4.16
N ILE A 304 -6.67 -14.88 3.76
CA ILE A 304 -7.20 -13.88 4.70
C ILE A 304 -8.70 -14.05 4.92
N LYS A 305 -9.39 -14.83 4.08
CA LYS A 305 -10.82 -15.08 4.24
C LYS A 305 -11.09 -16.08 5.35
N ALA A 306 -12.18 -15.88 6.09
CA ALA A 306 -12.55 -16.70 7.25
C ALA A 306 -12.43 -18.23 7.02
N ASN A 307 -12.85 -18.70 5.84
CA ASN A 307 -13.01 -20.12 5.54
C ASN A 307 -11.83 -20.77 4.79
N ASN A 308 -10.76 -20.04 4.52
CA ASN A 308 -9.63 -20.55 3.74
C ASN A 308 -8.39 -20.78 4.61
N PRO A 309 -7.67 -21.89 4.44
CA PRO A 309 -6.42 -22.14 5.16
C PRO A 309 -5.30 -21.24 4.64
N ALA A 310 -4.27 -21.03 5.48
CA ALA A 310 -3.06 -20.36 5.05
C ALA A 310 -2.29 -21.19 4.01
N SER A 311 -1.86 -20.55 2.92
CA SER A 311 -0.94 -21.17 1.97
C SER A 311 0.42 -21.41 2.66
N ALA A 312 0.98 -22.61 2.49
CA ALA A 312 2.25 -22.96 3.11
C ALA A 312 3.47 -22.27 2.46
N GLN A 313 3.38 -21.94 1.16
CA GLN A 313 4.49 -21.34 0.40
C GLN A 313 3.99 -20.37 -0.68
N PRO A 314 3.63 -19.13 -0.31
CA PRO A 314 3.27 -18.12 -1.29
C PRO A 314 4.49 -17.66 -2.11
N PRO A 315 4.29 -17.24 -3.37
CA PRO A 315 5.37 -16.69 -4.20
C PRO A 315 5.91 -15.39 -3.59
N ARG A 316 7.22 -15.17 -3.71
CA ARG A 316 7.95 -14.05 -3.08
C ARG A 316 8.60 -13.14 -4.13
N ARG A 317 7.80 -12.70 -5.11
CA ARG A 317 8.28 -12.09 -6.35
C ARG A 317 8.83 -10.67 -6.15
N LEU A 318 8.16 -9.80 -5.37
CA LEU A 318 8.69 -8.47 -5.02
C LEU A 318 9.94 -8.58 -4.15
N LEU A 319 9.97 -9.50 -3.19
CA LEU A 319 11.14 -9.74 -2.35
C LEU A 319 12.35 -10.17 -3.20
N GLU A 320 12.15 -11.09 -4.14
CA GLU A 320 13.19 -11.48 -5.09
C GLU A 320 13.63 -10.30 -5.97
N LEU A 321 12.69 -9.54 -6.54
CA LEU A 321 12.98 -8.38 -7.38
C LEU A 321 13.81 -7.32 -6.63
N ASN A 322 13.42 -6.97 -5.40
CA ASN A 322 14.15 -6.01 -4.58
C ASN A 322 15.58 -6.47 -4.29
N ARG A 323 15.78 -7.77 -4.00
CA ARG A 323 17.12 -8.34 -3.81
C ARG A 323 17.96 -8.30 -5.07
N GLN A 324 17.36 -8.60 -6.22
CA GLN A 324 18.04 -8.49 -7.52
C GLN A 324 18.46 -7.05 -7.80
N ILE A 325 17.58 -6.07 -7.59
CA ILE A 325 17.89 -4.64 -7.77
C ILE A 325 19.04 -4.21 -6.86
N LYS A 326 18.94 -4.53 -5.56
CA LYS A 326 19.97 -4.25 -4.56
C LYS A 326 21.32 -4.85 -4.95
N GLU A 327 21.32 -6.10 -5.38
CA GLU A 327 22.53 -6.81 -5.80
C GLU A 327 23.13 -6.20 -7.07
N HIS A 328 22.31 -5.99 -8.10
CA HIS A 328 22.74 -5.40 -9.36
C HIS A 328 23.40 -4.03 -9.13
N LEU A 329 22.79 -3.18 -8.28
CA LEU A 329 23.37 -1.89 -7.91
C LEU A 329 24.76 -2.04 -7.26
N ARG A 330 24.94 -2.99 -6.32
CA ARG A 330 26.24 -3.23 -5.69
C ARG A 330 27.28 -3.71 -6.69
N LEU A 331 26.92 -4.69 -7.51
CA LEU A 331 27.81 -5.32 -8.47
C LEU A 331 28.25 -4.33 -9.56
N LYS A 332 27.29 -3.57 -10.11
CA LYS A 332 27.58 -2.52 -11.10
C LYS A 332 28.51 -1.46 -10.51
N SER A 333 28.24 -0.96 -9.30
CA SER A 333 29.11 0.02 -8.63
C SER A 333 30.53 -0.51 -8.37
N GLN A 334 30.66 -1.76 -7.92
CA GLN A 334 31.96 -2.40 -7.74
C GLN A 334 32.73 -2.50 -9.06
N MET A 335 32.06 -2.96 -10.12
CA MET A 335 32.66 -3.07 -11.45
C MET A 335 33.08 -1.70 -12.00
N GLN A 336 32.26 -0.66 -11.81
CA GLN A 336 32.60 0.70 -12.24
C GLN A 336 33.88 1.24 -11.57
N LEU A 337 34.10 0.95 -10.27
CA LEU A 337 35.33 1.33 -9.55
C LEU A 337 36.58 0.57 -10.01
N LEU A 338 36.42 -0.50 -10.78
CA LEU A 338 37.49 -1.35 -11.29
C LEU A 338 37.70 -1.20 -12.81
N ALA A 339 36.79 -0.55 -13.52
CA ALA A 339 36.77 -0.51 -14.98
C ALA A 339 38.04 0.13 -15.59
N ASP A 340 38.64 1.09 -14.90
CA ASP A 340 39.88 1.78 -15.31
C ASP A 340 41.12 0.86 -15.35
N ARG A 341 41.17 -0.13 -14.46
CA ARG A 341 42.31 -1.05 -14.29
C ARG A 341 42.11 -2.42 -14.93
N TYR A 342 40.86 -2.79 -15.21
CA TYR A 342 40.50 -4.12 -15.72
C TYR A 342 39.63 -3.98 -16.98
N PRO A 343 40.22 -3.90 -18.19
CA PRO A 343 39.49 -3.57 -19.43
C PRO A 343 38.32 -4.51 -19.77
N LEU A 344 38.39 -5.79 -19.36
CA LEU A 344 37.27 -6.73 -19.50
C LEU A 344 36.03 -6.24 -18.76
N ILE A 345 36.19 -5.63 -17.58
CA ILE A 345 35.09 -5.09 -16.78
C ILE A 345 34.42 -3.94 -17.52
N ASP A 346 35.20 -3.00 -18.04
CA ASP A 346 34.69 -1.84 -18.78
C ASP A 346 33.87 -2.27 -20.02
N THR A 347 34.44 -3.18 -20.80
CA THR A 347 33.74 -3.78 -21.96
C THR A 347 32.48 -4.52 -21.52
N SER A 348 32.53 -5.28 -20.42
CA SER A 348 31.39 -6.05 -19.93
C SER A 348 30.24 -5.15 -19.44
N LEU A 349 30.55 -4.01 -18.81
CA LEU A 349 29.55 -3.02 -18.42
C LEU A 349 28.86 -2.43 -19.66
N MET A 350 29.63 -2.10 -20.70
CA MET A 350 29.06 -1.65 -21.98
C MET A 350 28.14 -2.72 -22.59
N GLN A 351 28.57 -3.99 -22.59
CA GLN A 351 27.77 -5.12 -23.10
C GLN A 351 26.48 -5.38 -22.30
N ALA A 352 26.51 -5.13 -21.00
CA ALA A 352 25.35 -5.30 -20.13
C ALA A 352 24.24 -4.27 -20.40
N GLU A 353 24.60 -3.08 -20.91
CA GLU A 353 23.66 -2.02 -21.28
C GLU A 353 23.28 -2.05 -22.77
N ASN A 354 24.10 -2.68 -23.62
CA ASN A 354 23.89 -2.75 -25.06
C ASN A 354 22.83 -3.80 -25.45
N ARG A 355 21.59 -3.33 -25.62
CA ARG A 355 20.45 -4.17 -26.04
C ARG A 355 20.62 -4.86 -27.40
N LEU A 356 21.47 -4.35 -28.29
CA LEU A 356 21.70 -4.95 -29.61
C LEU A 356 22.61 -6.18 -29.51
N GLU A 357 23.60 -6.13 -28.62
CA GLU A 357 24.51 -7.26 -28.38
C GLU A 357 23.88 -8.33 -27.48
N ARG A 358 23.01 -7.93 -26.55
CA ARG A 358 22.30 -8.84 -25.65
C ARG A 358 20.78 -8.62 -25.66
N PRO A 359 20.08 -8.93 -26.77
CA PRO A 359 18.62 -8.82 -26.83
C PRO A 359 17.97 -9.70 -25.75
N GLY A 360 17.06 -9.11 -24.97
CA GLY A 360 16.31 -9.84 -23.94
C GLY A 360 17.07 -10.22 -22.67
N ALA A 361 18.36 -9.86 -22.54
CA ALA A 361 19.18 -10.17 -21.35
C ALA A 361 19.60 -8.93 -20.55
N ASN A 362 18.84 -7.83 -20.68
CA ASN A 362 19.11 -6.57 -19.99
C ASN A 362 18.39 -6.55 -18.64
N PHE A 363 19.09 -6.06 -17.62
CA PHE A 363 18.52 -5.95 -16.28
C PHE A 363 17.40 -4.89 -16.25
N TYR A 364 16.24 -5.26 -15.71
CA TYR A 364 15.13 -4.35 -15.44
C TYR A 364 15.41 -3.54 -14.16
N ASN A 365 16.13 -2.43 -14.33
CA ASN A 365 16.51 -1.52 -13.25
C ASN A 365 15.42 -0.49 -12.91
N LEU A 366 15.65 0.28 -11.85
CA LEU A 366 14.74 1.35 -11.39
C LEU A 366 14.71 2.57 -12.31
N GLU A 367 15.76 2.83 -13.09
CA GLU A 367 15.84 4.00 -13.99
C GLU A 367 14.96 3.85 -15.24
N ARG A 368 14.50 2.63 -15.53
CA ARG A 368 13.76 2.24 -16.74
C ARG A 368 12.47 1.50 -16.41
N MET A 369 11.80 1.92 -15.35
CA MET A 369 10.55 1.31 -14.89
C MET A 369 9.44 1.35 -15.94
N ASP A 370 9.45 2.35 -16.81
CA ASP A 370 8.54 2.52 -17.95
C ASP A 370 8.63 1.37 -18.96
N GLN A 371 9.72 0.60 -18.91
CA GLN A 371 9.99 -0.52 -19.81
C GLN A 371 9.78 -1.87 -19.13
N TRP A 372 9.38 -1.92 -17.86
CA TRP A 372 9.20 -3.20 -17.16
C TRP A 372 8.12 -4.07 -17.80
N ARG A 373 7.10 -3.46 -18.42
CA ARG A 373 6.06 -4.18 -19.17
C ARG A 373 6.62 -4.99 -20.35
N GLU A 374 7.79 -4.62 -20.90
CA GLU A 374 8.49 -5.39 -21.95
C GLU A 374 8.82 -6.83 -21.49
N ALA A 375 8.92 -7.06 -20.17
CA ALA A 375 9.14 -8.41 -19.63
C ALA A 375 7.95 -9.35 -19.87
N GLY A 376 6.74 -8.83 -20.10
CA GLY A 376 5.51 -9.59 -20.25
C GLY A 376 4.97 -10.18 -18.94
N THR A 377 5.84 -10.81 -18.13
CA THR A 377 5.52 -11.32 -16.79
C THR A 377 6.61 -11.02 -15.78
N LEU A 378 6.23 -10.89 -14.51
CA LEU A 378 7.17 -10.73 -13.39
C LEU A 378 8.11 -11.93 -13.28
N ASP A 379 7.64 -13.16 -13.52
CA ASP A 379 8.53 -14.34 -13.49
C ASP A 379 9.59 -14.28 -14.59
N ASN A 380 9.24 -13.79 -15.78
CA ASN A 380 10.20 -13.58 -16.86
C ASN A 380 11.18 -12.44 -16.53
N MET A 381 10.70 -11.35 -15.93
CA MET A 381 11.53 -10.26 -15.43
C MET A 381 12.58 -10.76 -14.42
N LEU A 382 12.16 -11.56 -13.44
CA LEU A 382 13.03 -12.16 -12.43
C LEU A 382 14.07 -13.13 -13.04
N ARG A 383 13.68 -13.88 -14.07
CA ARG A 383 14.60 -14.76 -14.81
C ARG A 383 15.67 -13.96 -15.55
N VAL A 384 15.26 -12.94 -16.33
CA VAL A 384 16.18 -12.08 -17.09
C VAL A 384 17.14 -11.34 -16.16
N ASN A 385 16.65 -10.82 -15.03
CA ASN A 385 17.48 -10.16 -14.04
C ASN A 385 18.53 -11.10 -13.44
N ARG A 386 18.18 -12.36 -13.15
CA ARG A 386 19.16 -13.38 -12.70
C ARG A 386 20.25 -13.63 -13.74
N GLU A 387 19.90 -13.72 -15.01
CA GLU A 387 20.86 -13.91 -16.11
C GLU A 387 21.79 -12.70 -16.27
N ALA A 388 21.27 -11.48 -16.13
CA ALA A 388 22.06 -10.26 -16.18
C ALA A 388 23.05 -10.17 -15.00
N ILE A 389 22.60 -10.48 -13.78
CA ILE A 389 23.47 -10.55 -12.59
C ILE A 389 24.54 -11.63 -12.75
N ALA A 390 24.16 -12.82 -13.21
CA ALA A 390 25.10 -13.93 -13.42
C ALA A 390 26.20 -13.56 -14.42
N PHE A 391 25.83 -12.90 -15.52
CA PHE A 391 26.80 -12.37 -16.49
C PHE A 391 27.80 -11.41 -15.84
N LEU A 392 27.33 -10.41 -15.08
CA LEU A 392 28.23 -9.45 -14.43
C LEU A 392 29.16 -10.14 -13.42
N ARG A 393 28.67 -11.11 -12.65
CA ARG A 393 29.48 -11.89 -11.70
C ARG A 393 30.56 -12.70 -12.41
N GLU A 394 30.19 -13.37 -13.49
CA GLU A 394 31.13 -14.15 -14.31
C GLU A 394 32.23 -13.26 -14.88
N ARG A 395 31.87 -12.10 -15.45
CA ARG A 395 32.82 -11.15 -16.02
C ARG A 395 33.75 -10.55 -14.98
N LEU A 396 33.22 -10.22 -13.80
CA LEU A 396 34.05 -9.78 -12.68
C LEU A 396 35.05 -10.87 -12.26
N ALA A 397 34.62 -12.14 -12.17
CA ALA A 397 35.49 -13.25 -11.82
C ALA A 397 36.60 -13.51 -12.86
N LEU A 398 36.29 -13.40 -14.15
CA LEU A 398 37.24 -13.59 -15.25
C LEU A 398 38.22 -12.43 -15.43
N SER A 399 37.91 -11.25 -14.88
CA SER A 399 38.74 -10.05 -15.08
C SER A 399 40.09 -10.09 -14.36
N GLY A 400 40.26 -10.99 -13.40
CA GLY A 400 41.41 -11.02 -12.50
C GLY A 400 41.38 -9.94 -11.42
N ALA A 401 40.29 -9.17 -11.30
CA ALA A 401 40.12 -8.19 -10.24
C ALA A 401 40.00 -8.86 -8.86
N PRO A 402 40.46 -8.18 -7.78
CA PRO A 402 40.34 -8.70 -6.44
C PRO A 402 38.88 -8.91 -6.05
N LYS A 403 38.61 -10.02 -5.34
CA LYS A 403 37.32 -10.24 -4.70
C LYS A 403 37.20 -9.26 -3.53
N SER A 404 36.12 -8.47 -3.51
CA SER A 404 35.75 -7.57 -2.40
C SER A 404 35.24 -8.32 -1.19
#